data_AF-A0AAD6X6W4-F1
#
_entry.id   AF-A0AAD6X6W4-F1
#
_cell.length_a   1.000
_cell.length_b   1.000
_cell.length_c   1.000
_cell.angle_alpha   90.00
_cell.angle_beta   90.00
_cell.angle_gamma   90.00
#
_symmetry.space_group_name_H-M   'P 1'
#
loop_
_entity.id
_entity.type
_entity.pdbx_description
1 polymer ?
#
loop_
_entity_poly.entity_id
_entity_poly.type
_entity_poly.pdbx_seq_one_letter_code
_entity_poly.pdbx_strand_id
1 'polypeptide(L)'
;WAKVIELWWAYEKAAQFKGPSKGKGTGIRPKEVSGWISRARTGGPNPAIIDVVSFASRWWTWWVEINPAWRARTGTMVKRLAKEGNGDWDSVASTGPNGILNILICLRWWYDALNGDQGGMSRWKEALEDVEWAM
;
A
#
# COMPACT_ATOMS: atom_id res chain seq x y z
N TRP A 1 -1.39 -11.93 5.53
CA TRP A 1 -2.11 -11.69 4.26
C TRP A 1 -3.60 -11.86 4.43
N ALA A 2 -4.12 -13.06 4.72
CA ALA A 2 -5.56 -13.29 4.88
C ALA A 2 -6.26 -12.29 5.82
N LYS A 3 -5.71 -12.10 7.04
CA LYS A 3 -6.20 -11.13 8.02
C LYS A 3 -6.31 -9.69 7.45
N VAL A 4 -5.30 -9.22 6.74
CA VAL A 4 -5.30 -7.90 6.09
C VAL A 4 -6.40 -7.80 5.02
N ILE A 5 -6.62 -8.87 4.24
CA ILE A 5 -7.72 -8.89 3.27
C ILE A 5 -9.08 -8.86 3.96
N GLU A 6 -9.24 -9.57 5.07
CA GLU A 6 -10.48 -9.57 5.87
C GLU A 6 -10.78 -8.19 6.47
N LEU A 7 -9.76 -7.53 7.04
CA LEU A 7 -9.87 -6.16 7.57
C LEU A 7 -10.26 -5.17 6.47
N TRP A 8 -9.55 -5.21 5.33
CA TRP A 8 -9.87 -4.36 4.18
C TRP A 8 -11.30 -4.60 3.67
N TRP A 9 -11.71 -5.86 3.57
CA TRP A 9 -13.06 -6.20 3.11
C TRP A 9 -14.14 -5.69 4.06
N ALA A 10 -13.95 -5.86 5.38
CA ALA A 10 -14.87 -5.34 6.38
C ALA A 10 -14.98 -3.81 6.30
N TYR A 11 -13.84 -3.13 6.12
CA TYR A 11 -13.76 -1.69 5.97
C TYR A 11 -14.48 -1.18 4.71
N GLU A 12 -14.21 -1.76 3.54
CA GLU A 12 -14.90 -1.42 2.29
C GLU A 12 -16.40 -1.70 2.35
N LYS A 13 -16.79 -2.84 2.95
CA LYS A 13 -18.20 -3.21 3.11
C LYS A 13 -18.95 -2.20 3.97
N ALA A 14 -18.36 -1.75 5.08
CA ALA A 14 -18.94 -0.72 5.94
C ALA A 14 -19.16 0.60 5.18
N ALA A 15 -18.26 0.94 4.25
CA ALA A 15 -18.37 2.11 3.39
C ALA A 15 -19.16 1.88 2.08
N GLN A 16 -19.81 0.73 1.92
CA GLN A 16 -20.56 0.36 0.72
C GLN A 16 -19.73 0.43 -0.57
N PHE A 17 -18.41 0.23 -0.49
CA PHE A 17 -17.47 0.33 -1.61
C PHE A 17 -17.48 1.70 -2.33
N LYS A 18 -18.02 2.74 -1.68
CA LYS A 18 -18.04 4.11 -2.20
C LYS A 18 -16.74 4.78 -1.82
N GLY A 19 -16.12 5.49 -2.76
CA GLY A 19 -14.85 6.17 -2.53
C GLY A 19 -14.62 7.33 -3.49
N PRO A 20 -13.60 8.16 -3.25
CA PRO A 20 -13.29 9.28 -4.12
C PRO A 20 -12.92 8.81 -5.54
N SER A 21 -13.30 9.62 -6.53
CA SER A 21 -12.98 9.38 -7.95
C SER A 21 -11.48 9.47 -8.25
N LYS A 22 -10.72 10.14 -7.39
CA LYS A 22 -9.24 10.26 -7.47
C LYS A 22 -8.59 9.48 -6.33
N GLY A 23 -7.53 8.74 -6.65
CA GLY A 23 -6.68 8.08 -5.65
C GLY A 23 -5.70 9.01 -4.97
N LYS A 24 -5.13 8.55 -3.87
CA LYS A 24 -4.14 9.30 -3.07
C LYS A 24 -2.73 9.10 -3.64
N GLY A 25 -1.89 10.14 -3.53
CA GLY A 25 -0.47 10.08 -3.93
C GLY A 25 -0.22 9.76 -5.41
N THR A 26 -1.06 10.26 -6.32
CA THR A 26 -1.02 9.91 -7.76
C THR A 26 0.33 10.16 -8.43
N GLY A 27 1.13 11.12 -7.95
CA GLY A 27 2.48 11.41 -8.45
C GLY A 27 3.60 10.58 -7.83
N ILE A 28 3.34 9.89 -6.71
CA ILE A 28 4.39 9.23 -5.90
C ILE A 28 4.22 7.69 -5.90
N ARG A 29 3.01 7.19 -6.23
CA ARG A 29 2.76 5.74 -6.34
C ARG A 29 3.65 5.06 -7.38
N PRO A 30 4.00 3.77 -7.20
CA PRO A 30 4.73 3.00 -8.20
C PRO A 30 4.07 3.05 -9.58
N LYS A 31 4.88 3.26 -10.65
CA LYS A 31 4.40 3.36 -12.05
C LYS A 31 3.58 2.15 -12.50
N GLU A 32 3.89 0.98 -11.94
CA GLU A 32 3.21 -0.28 -12.16
C GLU A 32 1.73 -0.19 -11.75
N VAL A 33 1.45 0.46 -10.62
CA VAL A 33 0.09 0.75 -10.14
C VAL A 33 -0.60 1.75 -11.06
N SER A 34 0.10 2.81 -11.47
CA SER A 34 -0.44 3.79 -12.43
C SER A 34 -0.85 3.14 -13.76
N GLY A 35 -0.02 2.26 -14.31
CA GLY A 35 -0.34 1.54 -15.54
C GLY A 35 -1.48 0.54 -15.37
N TRP A 36 -1.57 -0.13 -14.22
CA TRP A 36 -2.68 -1.03 -13.94
C TRP A 36 -4.02 -0.29 -13.82
N ILE A 37 -4.03 0.85 -13.13
CA ILE A 37 -5.21 1.70 -12.98
C ILE A 37 -5.64 2.31 -14.33
N SER A 38 -4.70 2.76 -15.16
CA SER A 38 -5.02 3.38 -16.46
C SER A 38 -5.66 2.39 -17.44
N ARG A 39 -5.41 1.09 -17.29
CA ARG A 39 -6.07 0.02 -18.05
C ARG A 39 -7.37 -0.46 -17.39
N ALA A 40 -8.02 0.39 -16.60
CA ALA A 40 -9.22 0.07 -15.84
C ALA A 40 -9.08 -1.17 -14.94
N ARG A 41 -7.84 -1.57 -14.59
CA ARG A 41 -7.54 -2.79 -13.81
C ARG A 41 -7.95 -4.08 -14.53
N THR A 42 -8.29 -4.00 -15.82
CA THR A 42 -8.77 -5.10 -16.65
C THR A 42 -7.79 -5.37 -17.80
N GLY A 43 -7.52 -6.65 -18.09
CA GLY A 43 -7.03 -7.03 -19.42
C GLY A 43 -5.52 -7.06 -19.63
N GLY A 44 -4.70 -7.39 -18.63
CA GLY A 44 -3.28 -7.69 -18.87
C GLY A 44 -2.61 -8.48 -17.75
N PRO A 45 -1.43 -9.08 -18.02
CA PRO A 45 -0.65 -9.73 -17.00
C PRO A 45 -0.24 -8.75 -15.90
N ASN A 46 -0.04 -9.26 -14.69
CA ASN A 46 0.54 -8.48 -13.61
C ASN A 46 1.91 -7.92 -14.05
N PRO A 47 2.29 -6.72 -13.59
CA PRO A 47 3.58 -6.13 -13.92
C PRO A 47 4.71 -7.01 -13.39
N ALA A 48 5.72 -7.26 -14.23
CA ALA A 48 6.95 -7.90 -13.79
C ALA A 48 7.78 -6.92 -12.96
N ILE A 49 8.03 -7.25 -11.69
CA ILE A 49 8.88 -6.46 -10.82
C ILE A 49 10.31 -6.97 -10.95
N ILE A 50 11.11 -6.29 -11.78
CA ILE A 50 12.49 -6.69 -12.10
C ILE A 50 13.45 -6.31 -10.96
N ASP A 51 13.29 -5.10 -10.42
CA ASP A 51 14.10 -4.59 -9.30
C ASP A 51 13.22 -4.47 -8.05
N VAL A 52 13.25 -5.52 -7.24
CA VAL A 52 12.46 -5.63 -6.01
C VAL A 52 12.90 -4.60 -4.97
N VAL A 53 14.18 -4.27 -4.88
CA VAL A 53 14.72 -3.33 -3.89
C VAL A 53 14.23 -1.91 -4.18
N SER A 54 14.33 -1.48 -5.44
CA SER A 54 13.80 -0.18 -5.88
C SER A 54 12.28 -0.14 -5.80
N PHE A 55 11.61 -1.25 -6.11
CA PHE A 55 10.15 -1.33 -5.97
C PHE A 55 9.69 -1.17 -4.53
N ALA A 56 10.29 -1.92 -3.59
CA ALA A 56 10.04 -1.80 -2.16
C ALA A 56 10.25 -0.36 -1.65
N SER A 57 11.32 0.29 -2.12
CA SER A 57 11.65 1.67 -1.71
C SER A 57 10.62 2.69 -2.21
N ARG A 58 10.12 2.51 -3.44
CA ARG A 58 9.01 3.33 -3.99
C ARG A 58 7.70 3.06 -3.26
N TRP A 59 7.41 1.80 -2.94
CA TRP A 59 6.24 1.44 -2.15
C TRP A 59 6.25 2.13 -0.78
N TRP A 60 7.36 2.03 -0.03
CA TRP A 60 7.48 2.70 1.28
C TRP A 60 7.37 4.22 1.18
N THR A 61 7.96 4.80 0.14
CA THR A 61 7.85 6.25 -0.10
C THR A 61 6.39 6.67 -0.32
N TRP A 62 5.65 5.91 -1.13
CA TRP A 62 4.24 6.17 -1.34
C TRP A 62 3.39 5.91 -0.08
N TRP A 63 3.64 4.82 0.64
CA TRP A 63 2.91 4.48 1.86
C TRP A 63 3.08 5.56 2.92
N VAL A 64 4.30 6.03 3.14
CA VAL A 64 4.59 7.10 4.10
C VAL A 64 3.88 8.40 3.73
N GLU A 65 3.88 8.75 2.44
CA GLU A 65 3.27 9.97 1.95
C GLU A 65 1.75 10.01 2.13
N ILE A 66 1.06 8.89 1.92
CA ILE A 66 -0.41 8.84 2.05
C ILE A 66 -0.85 8.68 3.50
N ASN A 67 0.08 8.38 4.41
CA ASN A 67 -0.20 8.25 5.82
C ASN A 67 -0.37 9.60 6.52
N PRO A 68 -1.14 9.66 7.61
CA PRO A 68 -1.33 10.91 8.32
C PRO A 68 0.00 11.45 8.84
N ALA A 69 0.13 12.78 8.90
CA ALA A 69 1.37 13.42 9.37
C ALA A 69 1.75 13.00 10.80
N TRP A 70 0.78 12.66 11.66
CA TRP A 70 1.04 12.17 13.01
C TRP A 70 1.73 10.79 13.03
N ARG A 71 1.66 10.02 11.94
CA ARG A 71 2.41 8.78 11.76
C ARG A 71 3.82 9.00 11.23
N ALA A 72 4.15 10.18 10.70
CA ALA A 72 5.49 10.42 10.18
C ALA A 72 6.49 10.54 11.34
N ARG A 73 7.54 9.70 11.36
CA ARG A 73 8.65 9.84 12.30
C ARG A 73 9.68 10.85 11.77
N THR A 74 10.16 11.72 12.64
CA THR A 74 11.35 12.54 12.38
C THR A 74 12.61 11.71 12.62
N GLY A 75 13.45 11.53 11.60
CA GLY A 75 14.74 10.83 11.74
C GLY A 75 15.21 10.10 10.47
N THR A 76 16.47 10.28 10.12
CA THR A 76 17.11 9.78 8.90
C THR A 76 17.53 8.33 9.07
N MET A 77 16.79 7.39 8.45
CA MET A 77 17.32 6.23 7.69
C MET A 77 16.39 5.01 7.67
N VAL A 78 15.29 4.99 8.42
CA VAL A 78 14.24 3.99 8.20
C VAL A 78 12.88 4.66 8.30
N LYS A 79 12.15 4.73 7.19
CA LYS A 79 10.81 5.31 7.08
C LYS A 79 9.75 4.46 7.80
N ARG A 80 9.95 4.15 9.08
CA ARG A 80 8.96 3.45 9.90
C ARG A 80 7.96 4.47 10.38
N LEU A 81 6.68 4.22 10.07
CA LEU A 81 5.58 5.04 10.56
C LEU A 81 5.38 4.79 12.06
N ALA A 82 5.06 5.84 12.80
CA ALA A 82 4.68 5.72 14.21
C ALA A 82 3.41 4.88 14.32
N LYS A 83 3.37 4.06 15.38
CA LYS A 83 2.23 3.23 15.79
C LYS A 83 1.59 3.76 17.07
N GLU A 84 1.85 5.02 17.39
CA GLU A 84 1.39 5.72 18.58
C GLU A 84 0.99 7.14 18.17
N GLY A 85 -0.17 7.61 18.62
CA GLY A 85 -0.75 8.88 18.21
C GLY A 85 -2.28 8.81 18.23
N ASN A 86 -2.93 9.97 18.13
CA ASN A 86 -4.40 10.08 18.22
C ASN A 86 -4.94 11.12 17.22
N GLY A 87 -4.57 10.96 15.95
CA GLY A 87 -5.04 11.81 14.86
C GLY A 87 -5.96 11.07 13.89
N ASP A 88 -6.51 11.83 12.96
CA ASP A 88 -7.43 11.31 11.95
C ASP A 88 -6.71 10.40 10.92
N TRP A 89 -7.43 9.39 10.44
CA TRP A 89 -7.02 8.42 9.45
C TRP A 89 -7.53 8.74 8.02
N ASP A 90 -8.33 9.78 7.84
CA ASP A 90 -8.94 10.22 6.56
C ASP A 90 -7.98 10.30 5.36
N SER A 91 -6.66 10.46 5.59
CA SER A 91 -5.67 10.44 4.51
C SER A 91 -5.45 9.05 3.90
N VAL A 92 -5.52 7.99 4.72
CA VAL A 92 -5.31 6.56 4.38
C VAL A 92 -6.62 5.81 4.20
N ALA A 93 -7.63 6.21 4.97
CA ALA A 93 -8.97 5.65 5.06
C ALA A 93 -9.81 5.97 3.81
N SER A 94 -9.22 5.79 2.63
CA SER A 94 -9.92 5.88 1.36
C SER A 94 -10.44 4.51 0.98
N THR A 95 -11.74 4.46 0.73
CA THR A 95 -12.48 3.29 0.23
C THR A 95 -12.61 3.36 -1.29
N GLY A 96 -13.18 2.32 -1.89
CA GLY A 96 -13.42 2.22 -3.33
C GLY A 96 -12.17 1.87 -4.15
N PRO A 97 -12.28 1.89 -5.49
CA PRO A 97 -11.24 1.36 -6.39
C PRO A 97 -9.90 2.12 -6.32
N ASN A 98 -9.90 3.31 -5.73
CA ASN A 98 -8.74 4.16 -5.59
C ASN A 98 -8.11 4.16 -4.19
N GLY A 99 -8.68 3.37 -3.29
CA GLY A 99 -8.29 3.24 -1.89
C GLY A 99 -7.21 2.19 -1.61
N ILE A 100 -7.33 1.55 -0.45
CA ILE A 100 -6.38 0.56 0.09
C ILE A 100 -6.15 -0.63 -0.85
N LEU A 101 -7.11 -0.98 -1.71
CA LEU A 101 -6.94 -2.03 -2.73
C LEU A 101 -5.65 -1.84 -3.56
N ASN A 102 -5.31 -0.60 -3.90
CA ASN A 102 -4.10 -0.32 -4.69
C ASN A 102 -2.81 -0.57 -3.89
N ILE A 103 -2.85 -0.45 -2.56
CA ILE A 103 -1.74 -0.76 -1.67
C ILE A 103 -1.57 -2.28 -1.58
N LEU A 104 -2.68 -2.99 -1.40
CA LEU A 104 -2.72 -4.45 -1.28
C LEU A 104 -2.24 -5.14 -2.57
N ILE A 105 -2.70 -4.71 -3.73
CA ILE A 105 -2.24 -5.31 -5.00
C ILE A 105 -0.75 -5.07 -5.22
N CYS A 106 -0.23 -3.91 -4.80
CA CYS A 106 1.18 -3.57 -4.90
C CYS A 106 2.02 -4.46 -3.96
N LEU A 107 1.54 -4.71 -2.73
CA LEU A 107 2.14 -5.69 -1.82
C LEU A 107 2.11 -7.11 -2.39
N ARG A 108 1.03 -7.48 -3.10
CA ARG A 108 0.94 -8.79 -3.75
C ARG A 108 1.99 -8.97 -4.84
N TRP A 109 2.15 -7.97 -5.73
CA TRP A 109 3.19 -8.00 -6.75
C TRP A 109 4.60 -8.05 -6.16
N TRP A 110 4.83 -7.32 -5.07
CA TRP A 110 6.11 -7.40 -4.35
C TRP A 110 6.34 -8.82 -3.82
N TYR A 111 5.36 -9.42 -3.14
CA TYR A 111 5.47 -10.78 -2.63
C TYR A 111 5.82 -11.79 -3.73
N ASP A 112 5.08 -11.76 -4.83
CA ASP A 112 5.28 -12.68 -5.96
C ASP A 112 6.70 -12.52 -6.55
N ALA A 113 7.23 -11.29 -6.59
CA ALA A 113 8.56 -11.00 -7.11
C ALA A 113 9.72 -11.40 -6.19
N LEU A 114 9.47 -11.65 -4.90
CA LEU A 114 10.51 -12.13 -3.99
C LEU A 114 10.95 -13.56 -4.33
N ASN A 115 10.06 -14.38 -4.91
CA ASN A 115 10.36 -15.75 -5.32
C ASN A 115 11.12 -16.58 -4.25
N GLY A 116 10.80 -16.39 -2.97
CA GLY A 116 11.43 -17.09 -1.85
C GLY A 116 12.67 -16.41 -1.23
N ASP A 117 13.08 -15.22 -1.69
CA ASP A 117 14.15 -14.43 -1.07
C ASP A 117 13.81 -14.05 0.38
N GLN A 118 14.55 -14.62 1.34
CA GLN A 118 14.37 -14.41 2.77
C GLN A 118 14.68 -12.96 3.21
N GLY A 119 15.66 -12.32 2.58
CA GLY A 119 16.07 -10.95 2.93
C GLY A 119 14.98 -9.94 2.56
N GLY A 120 14.44 -10.05 1.35
CA GLY A 120 13.30 -9.24 0.92
C GLY A 120 11.98 -9.60 1.62
N MET A 121 11.80 -10.86 2.05
CA MET A 121 10.62 -11.29 2.81
C MET A 121 10.44 -10.53 4.12
N SER A 122 11.54 -10.24 4.83
CA SER A 122 11.48 -9.44 6.07
C SER A 122 10.91 -8.05 5.81
N ARG A 123 11.39 -7.35 4.77
CA ARG A 123 10.89 -6.01 4.41
C ARG A 123 9.44 -6.01 3.97
N TRP A 124 9.03 -7.03 3.22
CA TRP A 124 7.64 -7.21 2.82
C TRP A 124 6.74 -7.46 4.03
N LYS A 125 7.19 -8.27 4.99
CA LYS A 125 6.46 -8.56 6.22
C LYS A 125 6.28 -7.30 7.08
N GLU A 126 7.33 -6.49 7.22
CA GLU A 126 7.23 -5.19 7.90
C GLU A 126 6.17 -4.29 7.25
N ALA A 127 6.12 -4.25 5.92
CA ALA A 127 5.13 -3.47 5.18
C ALA A 127 3.70 -4.01 5.37
N LEU A 128 3.52 -5.34 5.34
CA LEU A 128 2.24 -5.99 5.58
C LEU A 128 1.72 -5.70 7.01
N GLU A 129 2.58 -5.82 8.02
CA GLU A 129 2.24 -5.56 9.42
C GLU A 129 1.89 -4.09 9.66
N ASP A 130 2.50 -3.16 8.91
CA ASP A 130 2.17 -1.74 9.00
C ASP A 130 0.83 -1.40 8.35
N VAL A 131 0.51 -2.02 7.21
CA VAL A 131 -0.83 -1.92 6.59
C VAL A 131 -1.89 -2.56 7.47
N GLU A 132 -1.59 -3.72 8.07
CA GLU A 132 -2.50 -4.38 9.02
C GLU A 132 -2.83 -3.50 10.22
N TRP A 133 -1.82 -2.78 10.74
CA TRP A 133 -2.01 -1.87 11.86
C TRP A 133 -2.85 -0.63 11.50
N ALA A 134 -2.83 -0.23 10.22
CA ALA A 134 -3.49 0.97 9.73
C ALA A 134 -4.95 0.77 9.30
N MET A 135 -5.49 -0.44 9.45
CA MET A 135 -6.87 -0.81 9.13
C MET A 135 -7.64 -1.15 10.40
#